data_AF-A0A7V9TDV8-F1
#
_entry.id   AF-A0A7V9TDV8-F1
#
_cell.length_a   1.000
_cell.length_b   1.000
_cell.length_c   1.000
_cell.angle_alpha   90.00
_cell.angle_beta   90.00
_cell.angle_gamma   90.00
#
_symmetry.space_group_name_H-M   'P 1'
#
loop_
_entity.id
_entity.type
_entity.pdbx_description
1 polymer ?
#
loop_
_entity_poly.entity_id
_entity_poly.type
_entity_poly.pdbx_seq_one_letter_code
_entity_poly.pdbx_strand_id
1 'polypeptide(L)'
;MSLSVDPTLRGLNDCGCCEGVSGETPAGVENRPGLSAILYRVGTHAQFKETMLARLSGSGQAALRNLRTREDDDFSIALLDAWAIVADVLTFYQERIANESYLRTATERRSVLELARLIGYELRPGVAASTYLAFTLEDAPGAFGQALNLGIAAQVVLAPPPPITIDAGAKVQSVPGPGEVAQTFETIERIEARTEWNALKPRLSQPQELKDDMGSVVLAGEANNLKKGDTLLIVETGGARETRTIQNVTVDADAKTTRVDFDSPALSPATFTRPASLPAGNVTDFPSKTELTEAVVKQIIEKKWSEENLSALVRVQNWNGAALVANIAEQSSRRGTASGAGVFVFRQRAAVFGHNAPNYDLLTASLNASQRNSVSTFAVAKLAIEHQADSIADDIKASISLSGSLLPPNWENRTLEDDAQAVGNLRTVDLDAAYAGITKDGWLAISAPGAKGGVLVQTFKVKEHAEIARSDYAISGKVSRLRVETSSAFSNDFKIRNT
;
A
#
# COMPACT_ATOMS: atom_id res chain seq x y z
N MET A 1 -17.94 -79.74 52.08
CA MET A 1 -17.13 -79.04 51.05
C MET A 1 -17.97 -77.92 50.48
N SER A 2 -17.87 -76.74 51.09
CA SER A 2 -18.47 -75.50 50.59
C SER A 2 -17.45 -74.81 49.70
N LEU A 3 -17.76 -74.67 48.41
CA LEU A 3 -16.93 -73.88 47.49
C LEU A 3 -17.03 -72.41 47.88
N SER A 4 -15.88 -71.81 48.17
CA SER A 4 -15.73 -70.40 48.51
C SER A 4 -16.00 -69.54 47.28
N VAL A 5 -16.92 -68.58 47.42
CA VAL A 5 -17.12 -67.49 46.46
C VAL A 5 -15.82 -66.71 46.33
N ASP A 6 -15.42 -66.41 45.09
CA ASP A 6 -14.20 -65.69 44.75
C ASP A 6 -14.16 -64.30 45.44
N PRO A 7 -13.14 -64.01 46.28
CA PRO A 7 -13.00 -62.75 46.99
C PRO A 7 -12.76 -61.53 46.08
N THR A 8 -12.41 -61.73 44.80
CA THR A 8 -12.23 -60.63 43.82
C THR A 8 -13.54 -59.95 43.41
N LEU A 9 -14.70 -60.58 43.68
CA LEU A 9 -16.02 -60.02 43.38
C LEU A 9 -16.59 -59.13 44.50
N ARG A 10 -15.91 -58.98 45.64
CA ARG A 10 -16.40 -58.17 46.79
C ARG A 10 -16.28 -56.65 46.60
N GLY A 11 -15.63 -56.20 45.52
CA GLY A 11 -15.38 -54.78 45.21
C GLY A 11 -16.18 -54.23 44.02
N LEU A 12 -17.11 -55.01 43.46
CA LEU A 12 -18.09 -54.49 42.51
C LEU A 12 -19.11 -53.66 43.31
N ASN A 13 -18.86 -52.35 43.35
CA ASN A 13 -19.83 -51.40 43.87
C ASN A 13 -20.99 -51.30 42.87
N ASP A 14 -22.14 -51.90 43.20
CA ASP A 14 -23.42 -51.69 42.52
C ASP A 14 -24.02 -50.29 42.84
N CYS A 15 -23.17 -49.30 43.10
CA CYS A 15 -23.54 -47.94 43.46
C CYS A 15 -24.05 -47.21 42.20
N GLY A 16 -25.33 -47.44 41.89
CA GLY A 16 -26.06 -46.84 40.78
C GLY A 16 -27.22 -47.70 40.27
N CYS A 17 -27.21 -49.01 40.53
CA CYS A 17 -28.24 -49.94 40.04
C CYS A 17 -29.61 -49.79 40.74
N CYS A 18 -29.69 -49.04 41.84
CA CYS A 18 -30.90 -48.84 42.64
C CYS A 18 -31.43 -47.39 42.63
N GLU A 19 -30.88 -46.50 41.81
CA GLU A 19 -31.35 -45.09 41.76
C GLU A 19 -32.75 -44.93 41.15
N GLY A 20 -33.33 -46.02 40.62
CA GLY A 20 -34.63 -46.00 39.96
C GLY A 20 -34.55 -45.32 38.59
N VAL A 21 -35.59 -45.51 37.78
CA VAL A 21 -35.70 -44.82 36.50
C VAL A 21 -35.90 -43.34 36.79
N SER A 22 -34.91 -42.50 36.47
CA SER A 22 -34.95 -41.06 36.67
C SER A 22 -35.19 -40.33 35.35
N GLY A 23 -35.74 -39.12 35.42
CA GLY A 23 -35.99 -38.33 34.21
C GLY A 23 -34.70 -37.76 33.63
N GLU A 24 -34.43 -38.01 32.35
CA GLU A 24 -33.27 -37.49 31.63
C GLU A 24 -33.49 -36.08 31.05
N THR A 25 -34.75 -35.62 30.98
CA THR A 25 -35.13 -34.32 30.40
C THR A 25 -35.87 -33.42 31.39
N PRO A 26 -35.67 -32.08 31.32
CA PRO A 26 -34.79 -31.38 30.37
C PRO A 26 -33.29 -31.56 30.69
N ALA A 27 -32.50 -31.85 29.67
CA ALA A 27 -31.05 -31.92 29.79
C ALA A 27 -30.47 -30.52 30.04
N GLY A 28 -29.46 -30.43 30.90
CA GLY A 28 -28.72 -29.18 31.12
C GLY A 28 -27.95 -28.78 29.87
N VAL A 29 -28.15 -27.53 29.43
CA VAL A 29 -27.46 -26.98 28.25
C VAL A 29 -26.41 -25.97 28.70
N GLU A 30 -25.15 -26.23 28.35
CA GLU A 30 -24.03 -25.31 28.63
C GLU A 30 -23.31 -24.96 27.33
N ASN A 31 -23.15 -23.67 27.05
CA ASN A 31 -22.48 -23.15 25.86
C ASN A 31 -21.19 -22.43 26.24
N ARG A 32 -20.06 -22.94 25.76
CA ARG A 32 -18.77 -22.25 25.92
C ARG A 32 -18.75 -20.97 25.08
N PRO A 33 -18.08 -19.89 25.53
CA PRO A 33 -17.89 -18.71 24.70
C PRO A 33 -17.13 -19.04 23.40
N GLY A 34 -17.52 -18.40 22.28
CA GLY A 34 -16.77 -18.51 21.03
C GLY A 34 -17.13 -19.70 20.10
N LEU A 35 -18.18 -20.47 20.38
CA LEU A 35 -18.63 -21.58 19.50
C LEU A 35 -19.40 -21.12 18.24
N SER A 36 -19.10 -21.67 17.06
CA SER A 36 -19.78 -21.30 15.80
C SER A 36 -21.25 -21.73 15.72
N ALA A 37 -21.73 -22.51 16.69
CA ALA A 37 -23.12 -22.83 16.90
C ALA A 37 -23.38 -22.94 18.41
N ILE A 38 -24.60 -22.66 18.84
CA ILE A 38 -25.04 -22.89 20.21
C ILE A 38 -25.92 -24.14 20.29
N LEU A 39 -25.72 -24.92 21.34
CA LEU A 39 -26.62 -25.98 21.74
C LEU A 39 -27.82 -25.34 22.43
N TYR A 40 -29.01 -25.78 22.06
CA TYR A 40 -30.26 -25.36 22.73
C TYR A 40 -31.25 -26.51 22.90
N ARG A 41 -30.89 -27.72 22.45
CA ARG A 41 -31.76 -28.89 22.64
C ARG A 41 -31.78 -29.35 24.08
N VAL A 42 -32.99 -29.53 24.61
CA VAL A 42 -33.21 -30.00 25.99
C VAL A 42 -33.48 -31.51 26.08
N GLY A 43 -33.39 -32.22 24.94
CA GLY A 43 -33.53 -33.67 24.86
C GLY A 43 -33.63 -34.16 23.43
N THR A 44 -33.46 -35.47 23.23
CA THR A 44 -33.83 -36.18 22.00
C THR A 44 -35.12 -36.96 22.21
N HIS A 45 -35.75 -37.44 21.13
CA HIS A 45 -36.91 -38.33 21.21
C HIS A 45 -36.75 -39.45 22.25
N ALA A 46 -35.64 -40.19 22.21
CA ALA A 46 -35.39 -41.29 23.15
C ALA A 46 -35.38 -40.82 24.61
N GLN A 47 -34.70 -39.70 24.90
CA GLN A 47 -34.59 -39.15 26.25
C GLN A 47 -35.94 -38.64 26.77
N PHE A 48 -36.77 -38.05 25.90
CA PHE A 48 -38.12 -37.64 26.26
C PHE A 48 -39.01 -38.86 26.54
N LYS A 49 -38.95 -39.90 25.71
CA LYS A 49 -39.71 -41.15 25.90
C LYS A 49 -39.32 -41.81 27.23
N GLU A 50 -38.02 -41.99 27.48
CA GLU A 50 -37.51 -42.55 28.73
C GLU A 50 -37.90 -41.71 29.94
N THR A 51 -37.83 -40.38 29.86
CA THR A 51 -38.29 -39.50 30.95
C THR A 51 -39.77 -39.67 31.26
N MET A 52 -40.61 -39.84 30.23
CA MET A 52 -42.04 -40.05 30.42
C MET A 52 -42.34 -41.45 30.99
N LEU A 53 -41.62 -42.49 30.55
CA LEU A 53 -41.70 -43.84 31.11
C LEU A 53 -41.24 -43.90 32.58
N ALA A 54 -40.17 -43.18 32.90
CA ALA A 54 -39.66 -42.99 34.26
C ALA A 54 -40.74 -42.37 35.15
N ARG A 55 -41.36 -41.29 34.69
CA ARG A 55 -42.45 -40.59 35.42
C ARG A 55 -43.71 -41.45 35.54
N LEU A 56 -44.04 -42.25 34.53
CA LEU A 56 -45.16 -43.20 34.58
C LEU A 56 -44.94 -44.29 35.63
N SER A 57 -43.69 -44.68 35.85
CA SER A 57 -43.27 -45.66 36.86
C SER A 57 -43.05 -45.05 38.25
N GLY A 58 -43.09 -43.71 38.36
CA GLY A 58 -42.86 -42.96 39.58
C GLY A 58 -44.04 -43.00 40.56
N SER A 59 -43.74 -42.80 41.85
CA SER A 59 -44.76 -42.79 42.91
C SER A 59 -45.59 -41.50 42.96
N GLY A 60 -45.15 -40.45 42.25
CA GLY A 60 -45.71 -39.09 42.27
C GLY A 60 -47.03 -38.92 41.51
N GLN A 61 -47.45 -39.91 40.71
CA GLN A 61 -48.65 -39.82 39.87
C GLN A 61 -49.63 -40.94 40.23
N ALA A 62 -50.27 -40.82 41.39
CA ALA A 62 -51.16 -41.84 41.94
C ALA A 62 -52.29 -42.27 40.98
N ALA A 63 -52.82 -41.35 40.18
CA ALA A 63 -53.87 -41.61 39.19
C ALA A 63 -53.41 -42.53 38.03
N LEU A 64 -52.11 -42.62 37.76
CA LEU A 64 -51.54 -43.37 36.64
C LEU A 64 -51.02 -44.76 37.04
N ARG A 65 -51.11 -45.14 38.32
CA ARG A 65 -50.56 -46.41 38.88
C ARG A 65 -51.11 -47.69 38.23
N ASN A 66 -52.26 -47.61 37.59
CA ASN A 66 -52.89 -48.75 36.93
C ASN A 66 -52.30 -49.01 35.52
N LEU A 67 -51.52 -48.09 34.95
CA LEU A 67 -50.86 -48.23 33.65
C LEU A 67 -49.53 -49.00 33.80
N ARG A 68 -49.62 -50.33 33.82
CA ARG A 68 -48.48 -51.22 34.13
C ARG A 68 -47.73 -51.77 32.92
N THR A 69 -48.34 -51.75 31.73
CA THR A 69 -47.70 -52.25 30.51
C THR A 69 -46.56 -51.32 30.07
N ARG A 70 -45.53 -51.90 29.44
CA ARG A 70 -44.38 -51.20 28.85
C ARG A 70 -44.09 -51.68 27.43
N GLU A 71 -45.05 -52.41 26.83
CA GLU A 71 -44.98 -52.85 25.45
C GLU A 71 -45.27 -51.67 24.51
N ASP A 72 -44.52 -51.57 23.42
CA ASP A 72 -44.65 -50.47 22.45
C ASP A 72 -45.98 -50.52 21.65
N ASP A 73 -46.70 -51.65 21.67
CA ASP A 73 -48.00 -51.81 21.03
C ASP A 73 -49.19 -51.35 21.89
N ASP A 74 -48.95 -50.96 23.15
CA ASP A 74 -49.96 -50.38 24.02
C ASP A 74 -50.24 -48.91 23.67
N PHE A 75 -51.52 -48.53 23.67
CA PHE A 75 -51.95 -47.18 23.33
C PHE A 75 -51.32 -46.09 24.23
N SER A 76 -51.15 -46.36 25.53
CA SER A 76 -50.58 -45.38 26.45
C SER A 76 -49.09 -45.14 26.17
N ILE A 77 -48.35 -46.18 25.78
CA ILE A 77 -46.94 -46.07 25.40
C ILE A 77 -46.81 -45.39 24.03
N ALA A 78 -47.67 -45.73 23.07
CA ALA A 78 -47.73 -45.06 21.77
C ALA A 78 -48.05 -43.55 21.91
N LEU A 79 -48.89 -43.16 22.86
CA LEU A 79 -49.17 -41.75 23.15
C LEU A 79 -47.95 -41.02 23.72
N LEU A 80 -47.18 -41.66 24.61
CA LEU A 80 -45.92 -41.11 25.10
C LEU A 80 -44.89 -40.98 23.97
N ASP A 81 -44.81 -41.97 23.09
CA ASP A 81 -43.94 -41.94 21.92
C ASP A 81 -44.27 -40.79 20.98
N ALA A 82 -45.56 -40.57 20.68
CA ALA A 82 -46.03 -39.44 19.88
C ALA A 82 -45.65 -38.09 20.52
N TRP A 83 -45.79 -37.94 21.83
CA TRP A 83 -45.37 -36.73 22.53
C TRP A 83 -43.85 -36.53 22.55
N ALA A 84 -43.07 -37.62 22.59
CA ALA A 84 -41.62 -37.54 22.49
C ALA A 84 -41.18 -37.00 21.12
N ILE A 85 -41.88 -37.38 20.04
CA ILE A 85 -41.64 -36.85 18.69
C ILE A 85 -41.94 -35.34 18.66
N VAL A 86 -43.07 -34.92 19.21
CA VAL A 86 -43.44 -33.50 19.28
C VAL A 86 -42.38 -32.70 20.04
N ALA A 87 -41.90 -33.21 21.18
CA ALA A 87 -40.86 -32.56 21.97
C ALA A 87 -39.53 -32.42 21.21
N ASP A 88 -39.08 -33.47 20.50
CA ASP A 88 -37.84 -33.45 19.71
C ASP A 88 -37.92 -32.43 18.56
N VAL A 89 -39.04 -32.41 17.83
CA VAL A 89 -39.26 -31.43 16.74
C VAL A 89 -39.25 -30.00 17.27
N LEU A 90 -39.92 -29.73 18.39
CA LEU A 90 -39.96 -28.39 18.98
C LEU A 90 -38.59 -27.92 19.44
N THR A 91 -37.83 -28.78 20.12
CA THR A 91 -36.50 -28.40 20.61
C THR A 91 -35.50 -28.21 19.48
N PHE A 92 -35.62 -28.98 18.39
CA PHE A 92 -34.88 -28.77 17.16
C PHE A 92 -35.13 -27.40 16.52
N TYR A 93 -36.38 -26.98 16.40
CA TYR A 93 -36.69 -25.65 15.85
C TYR A 93 -36.22 -24.51 16.76
N GLN A 94 -36.34 -24.67 18.08
CA GLN A 94 -35.83 -23.69 19.03
C GLN A 94 -34.31 -23.50 18.91
N GLU A 95 -33.56 -24.58 18.74
CA GLU A 95 -32.10 -24.49 18.51
C GLU A 95 -31.75 -23.73 17.23
N ARG A 96 -32.49 -23.95 16.14
CA ARG A 96 -32.29 -23.20 14.89
C ARG A 96 -32.59 -21.71 15.08
N ILE A 97 -33.71 -21.37 15.73
CA ILE A 97 -34.08 -19.98 16.04
C ILE A 97 -33.02 -19.31 16.93
N ALA A 98 -32.52 -20.03 17.94
CA ALA A 98 -31.50 -19.53 18.83
C ALA A 98 -30.19 -19.23 18.08
N ASN A 99 -29.77 -20.11 17.17
CA ASN A 99 -28.59 -19.89 16.32
C ASN A 99 -28.77 -18.69 15.38
N GLU A 100 -29.96 -18.45 14.83
CA GLU A 100 -30.24 -17.28 13.99
C GLU A 100 -30.29 -15.95 14.76
N SER A 101 -30.35 -15.98 16.10
CA SER A 101 -30.47 -14.78 16.94
C SER A 101 -29.14 -14.07 17.23
N TYR A 102 -28.00 -14.66 16.85
CA TYR A 102 -26.68 -14.05 17.06
C TYR A 102 -25.88 -13.97 15.76
N LEU A 103 -25.20 -12.83 15.55
CA LEU A 103 -24.51 -12.53 14.29
C LEU A 103 -23.48 -13.60 13.88
N ARG A 104 -22.83 -14.24 14.85
CA ARG A 104 -21.77 -15.21 14.61
C ARG A 104 -22.29 -16.63 14.31
N THR A 105 -23.51 -16.94 14.74
CA THR A 105 -24.12 -18.27 14.58
C THR A 105 -25.23 -18.29 13.52
N ALA A 106 -25.75 -17.12 13.15
CA ALA A 106 -26.77 -16.98 12.11
C ALA A 106 -26.24 -17.44 10.75
N THR A 107 -27.02 -18.27 10.08
CA THR A 107 -26.70 -18.82 8.76
C THR A 107 -27.55 -18.20 7.67
N GLU A 108 -28.76 -17.75 7.98
CA GLU A 108 -29.63 -17.12 7.01
C GLU A 108 -29.23 -15.66 6.76
N ARG A 109 -29.12 -15.30 5.47
CA ARG A 109 -28.81 -13.93 5.04
C ARG A 109 -29.78 -12.90 5.64
N ARG A 110 -31.06 -13.27 5.78
CA ARG A 110 -32.09 -12.39 6.34
C ARG A 110 -31.83 -12.10 7.82
N SER A 111 -31.50 -13.11 8.63
CA SER A 111 -31.17 -12.92 10.05
C SER A 111 -29.98 -11.99 10.22
N VAL A 112 -28.91 -12.20 9.45
CA VAL A 112 -27.72 -11.33 9.46
C VAL A 112 -28.06 -9.88 9.10
N LEU A 113 -28.89 -9.67 8.07
CA LEU A 113 -29.38 -8.34 7.68
C LEU A 113 -30.13 -7.64 8.81
N GLU A 114 -31.11 -8.31 9.41
CA GLU A 114 -31.92 -7.72 10.49
C GLU A 114 -31.09 -7.48 11.76
N LEU A 115 -30.17 -8.39 12.10
CA LEU A 115 -29.24 -8.20 13.22
C LEU A 115 -28.30 -7.01 13.00
N ALA A 116 -27.79 -6.83 11.77
CA ALA A 116 -26.94 -5.69 11.45
C ALA A 116 -27.71 -4.36 11.46
N ARG A 117 -28.99 -4.36 11.07
CA ARG A 117 -29.86 -3.18 11.16
C ARG A 117 -30.07 -2.69 12.59
N LEU A 118 -30.02 -3.57 13.59
CA LEU A 118 -30.13 -3.16 15.00
C LEU A 118 -29.00 -2.21 15.44
N ILE A 119 -27.82 -2.28 14.80
CA ILE A 119 -26.70 -1.37 15.05
C ILE A 119 -26.62 -0.23 14.03
N GLY A 120 -27.68 -0.01 13.23
CA GLY A 120 -27.73 1.01 12.18
C GLY A 120 -26.89 0.68 10.95
N TYR A 121 -26.43 -0.56 10.78
CA TYR A 121 -25.70 -0.98 9.60
C TYR A 121 -26.65 -1.58 8.55
N GLU A 122 -26.63 -1.02 7.35
CA GLU A 122 -27.33 -1.58 6.19
C GLU A 122 -26.31 -2.13 5.19
N LEU A 123 -26.47 -3.41 4.83
CA LEU A 123 -25.63 -4.04 3.82
C LEU A 123 -25.83 -3.32 2.48
N ARG A 124 -24.74 -3.05 1.77
CA ARG A 124 -24.80 -2.40 0.46
C ARG A 124 -25.69 -3.24 -0.49
N PRO A 125 -26.67 -2.62 -1.16
CA PRO A 125 -27.43 -3.31 -2.19
C PRO A 125 -26.51 -3.67 -3.35
N GLY A 126 -27.02 -4.46 -4.31
CA GLY A 126 -26.34 -4.59 -5.60
C GLY A 126 -26.18 -3.21 -6.23
N VAL A 127 -24.93 -2.79 -6.47
CA VAL A 127 -24.61 -1.48 -7.06
C VAL A 127 -24.40 -1.67 -8.55
N ALA A 128 -25.01 -0.82 -9.38
CA ALA A 128 -24.76 -0.81 -10.83
C ALA A 128 -23.33 -0.33 -11.13
N ALA A 129 -22.72 -0.87 -12.18
CA ALA A 129 -21.47 -0.32 -12.68
C ALA A 129 -21.67 1.12 -13.18
N SER A 130 -20.68 1.98 -12.98
CA SER A 130 -20.69 3.36 -13.47
C SER A 130 -19.38 3.66 -14.19
N THR A 131 -19.44 4.50 -15.22
CA THR A 131 -18.28 4.92 -16.00
C THR A 131 -18.53 6.31 -16.59
N TYR A 132 -17.47 6.97 -17.05
CA TYR A 132 -17.55 8.25 -17.75
C TYR A 132 -17.58 8.04 -19.26
N LEU A 133 -18.47 8.75 -19.96
CA LEU A 133 -18.54 8.77 -21.41
C LEU A 133 -18.06 10.12 -21.93
N ALA A 134 -17.29 10.10 -23.01
CA ALA A 134 -16.89 11.30 -23.75
C ALA A 134 -17.57 11.27 -25.12
N PHE A 135 -18.38 12.30 -25.41
CA PHE A 135 -19.04 12.47 -26.70
C PHE A 135 -18.20 13.39 -27.58
N THR A 136 -17.95 12.98 -28.82
CA THR A 136 -17.38 13.84 -29.86
C THR A 136 -18.50 14.21 -30.81
N LEU A 137 -18.72 15.50 -31.01
CA LEU A 137 -19.77 16.02 -31.90
C LEU A 137 -19.22 16.27 -33.30
N GLU A 138 -19.97 15.92 -34.35
CA GLU A 138 -19.61 16.28 -35.72
C GLU A 138 -20.02 17.72 -36.04
N ASP A 139 -19.09 18.46 -36.65
CA ASP A 139 -19.32 19.82 -37.15
C ASP A 139 -19.71 19.75 -38.64
N ALA A 140 -20.93 19.25 -38.91
CA ALA A 140 -21.47 19.19 -40.27
C ALA A 140 -22.63 20.20 -40.43
N PRO A 141 -22.76 20.91 -41.58
CA PRO A 141 -23.82 21.90 -41.84
C PRO A 141 -25.29 21.40 -41.76
N GLY A 142 -25.53 20.14 -41.38
CA GLY A 142 -26.86 19.58 -41.09
C GLY A 142 -27.00 18.94 -39.70
N ALA A 143 -25.94 18.96 -38.87
CA ALA A 143 -25.91 18.32 -37.57
C ALA A 143 -26.83 18.97 -36.53
N PHE A 144 -27.21 20.24 -36.73
CA PHE A 144 -28.08 21.01 -35.83
C PHE A 144 -29.58 20.82 -36.12
N GLY A 145 -29.95 19.85 -36.95
CA GLY A 145 -31.33 19.68 -37.43
C GLY A 145 -31.81 20.88 -38.26
N GLN A 146 -33.08 20.86 -38.67
CA GLN A 146 -33.69 21.88 -39.55
C GLN A 146 -33.70 23.32 -38.98
N ALA A 147 -33.11 23.57 -37.81
CA ALA A 147 -33.10 24.86 -37.10
C ALA A 147 -32.13 25.90 -37.68
N LEU A 148 -31.20 25.51 -38.56
CA LEU A 148 -30.23 26.43 -39.20
C LEU A 148 -30.36 26.41 -40.72
N ASN A 149 -31.58 26.47 -41.25
CA ASN A 149 -31.79 26.77 -42.67
C ASN A 149 -31.78 28.30 -42.88
N LEU A 150 -30.62 28.93 -42.65
CA LEU A 150 -30.42 30.33 -43.02
C LEU A 150 -30.12 30.39 -44.52
N GLY A 151 -31.12 30.88 -45.26
CA GLY A 151 -31.05 31.09 -46.70
C GLY A 151 -29.76 31.80 -47.11
N ILE A 152 -29.19 31.29 -48.20
CA ILE A 152 -27.95 31.71 -48.83
C ILE A 152 -27.97 33.23 -49.08
N ALA A 153 -27.27 34.00 -48.25
CA ALA A 153 -26.72 35.31 -48.59
C ALA A 153 -25.60 35.68 -47.61
N ALA A 154 -24.39 35.74 -48.16
CA ALA A 154 -23.24 36.56 -47.78
C ALA A 154 -23.09 37.09 -46.33
N GLN A 155 -21.93 36.77 -45.74
CA GLN A 155 -21.27 37.53 -44.67
C GLN A 155 -22.11 37.77 -43.40
N VAL A 156 -22.30 36.71 -42.62
CA VAL A 156 -22.56 36.87 -41.19
C VAL A 156 -21.44 36.13 -40.47
N VAL A 157 -20.74 36.83 -39.59
CA VAL A 157 -19.83 36.23 -38.59
C VAL A 157 -20.61 35.07 -37.97
N LEU A 158 -20.25 33.83 -38.29
CA LEU A 158 -20.94 32.64 -37.78
C LEU A 158 -20.83 32.71 -36.26
N ALA A 159 -21.92 33.11 -35.60
CA ALA A 159 -22.05 32.91 -34.17
C ALA A 159 -21.84 31.41 -33.92
N PRO A 160 -21.07 31.02 -32.87
CA PRO A 160 -20.88 29.61 -32.55
C PRO A 160 -22.26 28.96 -32.43
N PRO A 161 -22.44 27.77 -33.02
CA PRO A 161 -23.74 27.11 -33.02
C PRO A 161 -24.26 26.93 -31.59
N PRO A 162 -25.60 26.93 -31.40
CA PRO A 162 -26.16 26.72 -30.09
C PRO A 162 -25.75 25.34 -29.54
N PRO A 163 -25.63 25.20 -28.22
CA PRO A 163 -25.28 23.92 -27.62
C PRO A 163 -26.31 22.84 -27.94
N ILE A 164 -25.83 21.62 -28.16
CA ILE A 164 -26.65 20.43 -28.35
C ILE A 164 -26.86 19.77 -26.98
N THR A 165 -28.09 19.33 -26.69
CA THR A 165 -28.41 18.62 -25.45
C THR A 165 -28.48 17.12 -25.68
N ILE A 166 -27.73 16.35 -24.88
CA ILE A 166 -27.87 14.90 -24.77
C ILE A 166 -28.73 14.65 -23.52
N ASP A 167 -29.94 14.13 -23.71
CA ASP A 167 -30.84 13.87 -22.60
C ASP A 167 -30.38 12.70 -21.73
N ALA A 168 -30.90 12.65 -20.50
CA ALA A 168 -30.77 11.48 -19.63
C ALA A 168 -31.46 10.26 -20.27
N GLY A 169 -30.89 9.08 -20.09
CA GLY A 169 -31.36 7.83 -20.69
C GLY A 169 -30.77 7.52 -22.07
N ALA A 170 -29.78 8.29 -22.54
CA ALA A 170 -29.05 7.97 -23.76
C ALA A 170 -28.25 6.67 -23.55
N LYS A 171 -28.52 5.65 -24.37
CA LYS A 171 -28.01 4.29 -24.18
C LYS A 171 -26.73 4.07 -24.98
N VAL A 172 -25.75 3.42 -24.36
CA VAL A 172 -24.53 2.93 -25.02
C VAL A 172 -24.28 1.48 -24.62
N GLN A 173 -23.54 0.74 -25.44
CA GLN A 173 -23.18 -0.65 -25.16
C GLN A 173 -21.66 -0.77 -25.00
N SER A 174 -21.22 -1.59 -24.05
CA SER A 174 -19.81 -1.95 -23.93
C SER A 174 -19.40 -2.87 -25.08
N VAL A 175 -18.12 -2.79 -25.44
CA VAL A 175 -17.48 -3.78 -26.31
C VAL A 175 -17.02 -4.94 -25.42
N PRO A 176 -17.62 -6.14 -25.53
CA PRO A 176 -17.27 -7.26 -24.66
C PRO A 176 -15.90 -7.87 -25.03
N GLY A 177 -15.19 -8.41 -24.04
CA GLY A 177 -14.04 -9.28 -24.26
C GLY A 177 -14.43 -10.69 -24.75
N PRO A 178 -13.44 -11.56 -25.04
CA PRO A 178 -13.71 -12.94 -25.44
C PRO A 178 -14.50 -13.71 -24.37
N GLY A 179 -15.70 -14.19 -24.73
CA GLY A 179 -16.58 -14.93 -23.82
C GLY A 179 -17.48 -14.06 -22.93
N GLU A 180 -17.41 -12.73 -23.07
CA GLU A 180 -18.27 -11.79 -22.34
C GLU A 180 -19.50 -11.36 -23.14
N VAL A 181 -20.51 -10.85 -22.44
CA VAL A 181 -21.74 -10.31 -23.03
C VAL A 181 -21.74 -8.79 -22.92
N ALA A 182 -22.14 -8.10 -23.99
CA ALA A 182 -22.25 -6.64 -24.02
C ALA A 182 -23.19 -6.14 -22.92
N GLN A 183 -22.73 -5.15 -22.16
CA GLN A 183 -23.49 -4.49 -21.10
C GLN A 183 -24.05 -3.17 -21.61
N THR A 184 -25.29 -2.85 -21.26
CA THR A 184 -25.92 -1.57 -21.62
C THR A 184 -25.75 -0.58 -20.48
N PHE A 185 -25.27 0.62 -20.81
CA PHE A 185 -25.20 1.77 -19.91
C PHE A 185 -26.14 2.87 -20.41
N GLU A 186 -26.56 3.74 -19.51
CA GLU A 186 -27.37 4.91 -19.83
C GLU A 186 -26.85 6.17 -19.12
N THR A 187 -27.06 7.34 -19.72
CA THR A 187 -26.76 8.62 -19.09
C THR A 187 -27.74 8.89 -17.94
N ILE A 188 -27.25 9.30 -16.79
CA ILE A 188 -28.09 9.59 -15.60
C ILE A 188 -28.52 11.06 -15.52
N GLU A 189 -27.88 11.95 -16.29
CA GLU A 189 -28.12 13.38 -16.29
C GLU A 189 -28.10 13.94 -17.73
N ARG A 190 -28.68 15.13 -17.90
CA ARG A 190 -28.64 15.86 -19.16
C ARG A 190 -27.27 16.51 -19.33
N ILE A 191 -26.68 16.36 -20.52
CA ILE A 191 -25.36 16.89 -20.86
C ILE A 191 -25.52 17.95 -21.95
N GLU A 192 -25.04 19.17 -21.67
CA GLU A 192 -24.82 20.18 -22.71
C GLU A 192 -23.52 19.82 -23.45
N ALA A 193 -23.54 19.84 -24.77
CA ALA A 193 -22.39 19.48 -25.61
C ALA A 193 -22.21 20.51 -26.72
N ARG A 194 -20.96 20.84 -27.02
CA ARG A 194 -20.56 21.82 -28.03
C ARG A 194 -19.43 21.28 -28.90
N THR A 195 -19.44 21.60 -30.19
CA THR A 195 -18.40 21.15 -31.12
C THR A 195 -17.04 21.71 -30.76
N GLU A 196 -16.98 22.94 -30.24
CA GLU A 196 -15.73 23.56 -29.79
C GLU A 196 -15.11 22.80 -28.59
N TRP A 197 -15.92 22.09 -27.81
CA TRP A 197 -15.45 21.30 -26.67
C TRP A 197 -14.79 19.99 -27.07
N ASN A 198 -14.86 19.57 -28.34
CA ASN A 198 -14.07 18.45 -28.84
C ASN A 198 -12.55 18.69 -28.68
N ALA A 199 -12.12 19.96 -28.63
CA ALA A 199 -10.73 20.31 -28.34
C ALA A 199 -10.33 19.97 -26.89
N LEU A 200 -11.30 19.88 -25.97
CA LEU A 200 -11.06 19.49 -24.58
C LEU A 200 -10.94 17.97 -24.50
N LYS A 201 -9.71 17.50 -24.32
CA LYS A 201 -9.46 16.06 -24.11
C LYS A 201 -9.66 15.70 -22.64
N PRO A 202 -10.26 14.53 -22.35
CA PRO A 202 -10.34 14.05 -20.98
C PRO A 202 -8.93 13.86 -20.41
N ARG A 203 -8.77 14.26 -19.16
CA ARG A 203 -7.50 14.07 -18.45
C ARG A 203 -7.40 12.61 -18.02
N LEU A 204 -6.58 11.84 -18.73
CA LEU A 204 -6.38 10.40 -18.49
C LEU A 204 -5.44 10.10 -17.32
N SER A 205 -4.60 11.07 -16.92
CA SER A 205 -3.64 10.89 -15.84
C SER A 205 -3.56 12.11 -14.91
N GLN A 206 -3.23 11.85 -13.66
CA GLN A 206 -2.93 12.87 -12.65
C GLN A 206 -1.55 12.62 -12.05
N PRO A 207 -0.77 13.68 -11.75
CA PRO A 207 0.46 13.56 -10.97
C PRO A 207 0.18 12.81 -9.67
N GLN A 208 1.04 11.86 -9.36
CA GLN A 208 1.02 11.16 -8.09
C GLN A 208 1.77 12.00 -7.07
N GLU A 209 1.13 12.27 -5.92
CA GLU A 209 1.84 12.84 -4.78
C GLU A 209 2.68 11.73 -4.15
N LEU A 210 4.00 11.87 -4.22
CA LEU A 210 4.92 10.90 -3.64
C LEU A 210 4.98 11.08 -2.13
N LYS A 211 4.75 9.99 -1.41
CA LYS A 211 4.94 9.87 0.04
C LYS A 211 5.81 8.68 0.37
N ASP A 212 6.60 8.79 1.44
CA ASP A 212 7.47 7.72 1.90
C ASP A 212 6.68 6.47 2.35
N ASP A 213 5.46 6.63 2.84
CA ASP A 213 4.53 5.59 3.30
C ASP A 213 3.65 4.95 2.19
N MET A 214 3.87 5.28 0.91
CA MET A 214 3.07 4.74 -0.19
C MET A 214 3.18 3.23 -0.32
N GLY A 215 2.02 2.56 -0.44
CA GLY A 215 1.93 1.10 -0.65
C GLY A 215 2.06 0.64 -2.11
N SER A 216 2.00 1.57 -3.08
CA SER A 216 2.23 1.27 -4.51
C SER A 216 2.45 2.55 -5.31
N VAL A 217 3.14 2.46 -6.45
CA VAL A 217 3.37 3.57 -7.39
C VAL A 217 2.98 3.15 -8.81
N VAL A 218 2.55 4.11 -9.65
CA VAL A 218 2.33 3.88 -11.08
C VAL A 218 3.37 4.64 -11.88
N LEU A 219 4.13 3.90 -12.69
CA LEU A 219 5.21 4.42 -13.52
C LEU A 219 4.74 4.49 -14.96
N ALA A 220 5.20 5.51 -15.69
CA ALA A 220 4.97 5.58 -17.12
C ALA A 220 5.76 4.47 -17.87
N GLY A 221 5.16 3.91 -18.92
CA GLY A 221 5.76 2.87 -19.75
C GLY A 221 5.44 1.44 -19.28
N GLU A 222 5.54 0.49 -20.22
CA GLU A 222 5.25 -0.95 -20.03
C GLU A 222 6.52 -1.79 -19.78
N ALA A 223 7.69 -1.25 -20.13
CA ALA A 223 8.96 -1.98 -20.16
C ALA A 223 9.99 -1.42 -19.17
N ASN A 224 9.57 -1.17 -17.93
CA ASN A 224 10.45 -0.60 -16.89
C ASN A 224 11.51 -1.59 -16.38
N ASN A 225 11.55 -2.83 -16.88
CA ASN A 225 12.45 -3.92 -16.45
C ASN A 225 12.48 -4.06 -14.91
N LEU A 226 11.29 -4.02 -14.28
CA LEU A 226 11.11 -4.16 -12.84
C LEU A 226 10.62 -5.56 -12.52
N LYS A 227 11.17 -6.14 -11.46
CA LYS A 227 10.86 -7.49 -11.02
C LYS A 227 10.57 -7.52 -9.53
N LYS A 228 9.82 -8.54 -9.10
CA LYS A 228 9.63 -8.83 -7.68
C LYS A 228 10.99 -9.00 -7.00
N GLY A 229 11.18 -8.31 -5.88
CA GLY A 229 12.42 -8.28 -5.11
C GLY A 229 13.36 -7.11 -5.44
N ASP A 230 13.13 -6.37 -6.53
CA ASP A 230 13.90 -5.15 -6.81
C ASP A 230 13.64 -4.10 -5.73
N THR A 231 14.64 -3.26 -5.44
CA THR A 231 14.51 -2.16 -4.48
C THR A 231 14.33 -0.83 -5.21
N LEU A 232 13.32 -0.08 -4.80
CA LEU A 232 13.02 1.28 -5.23
C LEU A 232 13.33 2.28 -4.12
N LEU A 233 13.66 3.50 -4.49
CA LEU A 233 13.74 4.65 -3.60
C LEU A 233 12.65 5.64 -3.98
N ILE A 234 11.79 5.98 -3.01
CA ILE A 234 10.83 7.07 -3.14
C ILE A 234 11.46 8.31 -2.51
N VAL A 235 11.49 9.41 -3.25
CA VAL A 235 11.95 10.72 -2.77
C VAL A 235 10.80 11.70 -2.88
N GLU A 236 10.34 12.18 -1.72
CA GLU A 236 9.29 13.18 -1.63
C GLU A 236 9.79 14.56 -2.05
N THR A 237 8.85 15.43 -2.44
CA THR A 237 9.12 16.86 -2.69
C THR A 237 9.68 17.58 -1.44
N GLY A 238 9.36 17.09 -0.24
CA GLY A 238 9.88 17.60 1.03
C GLY A 238 11.28 17.11 1.41
N GLY A 239 11.88 16.21 0.62
CA GLY A 239 13.20 15.64 0.86
C GLY A 239 13.24 14.38 1.74
N ALA A 240 12.09 13.95 2.29
CA ALA A 240 11.95 12.64 2.89
C ALA A 240 12.19 11.54 1.84
N ARG A 241 12.77 10.43 2.28
CA ARG A 241 13.25 9.38 1.39
C ARG A 241 13.19 8.03 2.07
N GLU A 242 12.68 7.04 1.34
CA GLU A 242 12.46 5.71 1.88
C GLU A 242 12.67 4.65 0.80
N THR A 243 13.33 3.56 1.18
CA THR A 243 13.53 2.41 0.29
C THR A 243 12.39 1.41 0.44
N ARG A 244 11.86 0.94 -0.68
CA ARG A 244 10.76 -0.04 -0.75
C ARG A 244 11.14 -1.22 -1.64
N THR A 245 10.77 -2.42 -1.24
CA THR A 245 10.99 -3.63 -2.04
C THR A 245 9.74 -3.98 -2.83
N ILE A 246 9.91 -4.21 -4.12
CA ILE A 246 8.80 -4.57 -5.02
C ILE A 246 8.26 -5.95 -4.65
N GLN A 247 6.97 -6.03 -4.37
CA GLN A 247 6.26 -7.29 -4.15
C GLN A 247 5.57 -7.79 -5.41
N ASN A 248 4.97 -6.88 -6.17
CA ASN A 248 4.24 -7.20 -7.38
C ASN A 248 4.43 -6.11 -8.44
N VAL A 249 4.39 -6.53 -9.71
CA VAL A 249 4.48 -5.65 -10.87
C VAL A 249 3.35 -6.00 -11.81
N THR A 250 2.48 -5.04 -12.09
CA THR A 250 1.34 -5.20 -13.00
C THR A 250 1.48 -4.22 -14.15
N VAL A 251 1.53 -4.73 -15.38
CA VAL A 251 1.61 -3.90 -16.58
C VAL A 251 0.20 -3.65 -17.11
N ASP A 252 -0.10 -2.38 -17.38
CA ASP A 252 -1.32 -1.94 -18.04
C ASP A 252 -0.96 -1.44 -19.45
N ALA A 253 -1.25 -2.28 -20.46
CA ALA A 253 -0.94 -2.01 -21.85
C ALA A 253 -1.85 -0.93 -22.47
N ASP A 254 -3.09 -0.79 -21.98
CA ASP A 254 -4.03 0.20 -22.51
C ASP A 254 -3.64 1.60 -22.04
N ALA A 255 -3.29 1.74 -20.76
CA ALA A 255 -2.80 2.99 -20.19
C ALA A 255 -1.32 3.27 -20.48
N LYS A 256 -0.57 2.28 -21.00
CA LYS A 256 0.90 2.32 -21.14
C LYS A 256 1.61 2.63 -19.83
N THR A 257 1.18 1.99 -18.74
CA THR A 257 1.74 2.20 -17.40
C THR A 257 2.14 0.90 -16.74
N THR A 258 3.02 0.98 -15.74
CA THR A 258 3.41 -0.13 -14.88
C THR A 258 3.08 0.21 -13.43
N ARG A 259 2.19 -0.54 -12.81
CA ARG A 259 1.93 -0.47 -11.37
C ARG A 259 2.90 -1.36 -10.61
N VAL A 260 3.47 -0.83 -9.54
CA VAL A 260 4.38 -1.53 -8.64
C VAL A 260 3.82 -1.48 -7.24
N ASP A 261 3.62 -2.64 -6.61
CA ASP A 261 3.09 -2.77 -5.26
C ASP A 261 4.21 -3.13 -4.25
N PHE A 262 4.09 -2.60 -3.04
CA PHE A 262 5.02 -2.76 -1.92
C PHE A 262 4.36 -3.47 -0.73
N ASP A 263 5.15 -3.87 0.27
CA ASP A 263 4.62 -4.41 1.53
C ASP A 263 3.90 -3.33 2.36
N SER A 264 2.79 -3.74 3.00
CA SER A 264 1.89 -3.05 3.95
C SER A 264 2.17 -1.59 4.39
N PRO A 265 1.13 -0.75 4.58
CA PRO A 265 -0.29 -0.97 4.30
C PRO A 265 -0.70 -0.48 2.91
N ALA A 266 -1.60 -1.25 2.30
CA ALA A 266 -2.22 -0.93 1.04
C ALA A 266 -3.30 0.15 1.23
N LEU A 267 -3.05 1.35 0.71
CA LEU A 267 -4.03 2.27 0.11
C LEU A 267 -3.25 3.30 -0.71
N SER A 268 -2.71 2.86 -1.84
CA SER A 268 -2.08 3.70 -2.85
C SER A 268 -2.30 3.05 -4.22
N PRO A 269 -2.22 3.82 -5.32
CA PRO A 269 -2.23 5.28 -5.33
C PRO A 269 -3.60 5.82 -4.87
N ALA A 270 -3.64 7.05 -4.37
CA ALA A 270 -4.89 7.70 -3.97
C ALA A 270 -5.90 7.66 -5.13
N THR A 271 -7.15 7.31 -4.83
CA THR A 271 -8.27 7.39 -5.77
C THR A 271 -8.34 8.78 -6.38
N PHE A 272 -8.78 8.89 -7.63
CA PHE A 272 -9.03 10.19 -8.26
C PHE A 272 -9.83 11.10 -7.33
N THR A 273 -9.22 12.21 -6.91
CA THR A 273 -9.89 13.27 -6.19
C THR A 273 -10.14 14.39 -7.18
N ARG A 274 -11.42 14.67 -7.44
CA ARG A 274 -11.77 15.88 -8.19
C ARG A 274 -11.19 17.07 -7.40
N PRO A 275 -10.33 17.90 -8.00
CA PRO A 275 -9.83 19.09 -7.32
C PRO A 275 -11.00 19.91 -6.82
N ALA A 276 -10.87 20.49 -5.62
CA ALA A 276 -11.86 21.42 -5.10
C ALA A 276 -12.13 22.50 -6.15
N SER A 277 -13.41 22.86 -6.34
CA SER A 277 -13.77 23.87 -7.33
C SER A 277 -13.02 25.16 -7.04
N LEU A 278 -12.36 25.73 -8.06
CA LEU A 278 -11.65 26.99 -7.92
C LEU A 278 -12.62 28.12 -7.52
N PRO A 279 -12.15 29.13 -6.75
CA PRO A 279 -12.94 30.32 -6.46
C PRO A 279 -13.32 31.05 -7.76
N ALA A 280 -14.50 31.68 -7.76
CA ALA A 280 -14.97 32.43 -8.93
C ALA A 280 -14.12 33.70 -9.13
N GLY A 281 -13.66 33.92 -10.36
CA GLY A 281 -12.98 35.15 -10.75
C GLY A 281 -13.96 36.26 -11.13
N ASN A 282 -13.62 37.48 -10.72
CA ASN A 282 -14.35 38.69 -11.06
C ASN A 282 -13.45 39.69 -11.76
N VAL A 283 -14.05 40.55 -12.59
CA VAL A 283 -13.34 41.63 -13.31
C VAL A 283 -12.64 42.60 -12.34
N THR A 284 -13.21 42.78 -11.14
CA THR A 284 -12.69 43.67 -10.09
C THR A 284 -11.51 43.10 -9.31
N ASP A 285 -11.13 41.84 -9.54
CA ASP A 285 -10.03 41.20 -8.81
C ASP A 285 -8.65 41.79 -9.17
N PHE A 286 -8.57 42.50 -10.29
CA PHE A 286 -7.34 43.12 -10.79
C PHE A 286 -7.50 44.65 -10.86
N PRO A 287 -6.54 45.42 -10.33
CA PRO A 287 -6.52 46.88 -10.50
C PRO A 287 -6.56 47.30 -11.97
N SER A 288 -7.05 48.50 -12.27
CA SER A 288 -7.08 49.01 -13.65
C SER A 288 -5.67 49.16 -14.23
N LYS A 289 -5.50 48.84 -15.52
CA LYS A 289 -4.23 48.88 -16.25
C LYS A 289 -3.15 47.94 -15.67
N THR A 290 -3.57 46.78 -15.16
CA THR A 290 -2.62 45.73 -14.76
C THR A 290 -1.94 45.16 -16.00
N GLU A 291 -0.61 45.04 -16.00
CA GLU A 291 0.11 44.42 -17.12
C GLU A 291 -0.02 42.89 -17.10
N LEU A 292 -0.07 42.26 -18.29
CA LEU A 292 -0.15 40.81 -18.43
C LEU A 292 1.21 40.15 -18.14
N THR A 293 1.47 39.85 -16.87
CA THR A 293 2.71 39.20 -16.41
C THR A 293 2.48 37.72 -16.03
N GLU A 294 3.57 36.95 -15.85
CA GLU A 294 3.50 35.55 -15.40
C GLU A 294 2.76 35.42 -14.05
N ALA A 295 2.98 36.34 -13.11
CA ALA A 295 2.29 36.34 -11.82
C ALA A 295 0.77 36.55 -11.97
N VAL A 296 0.35 37.44 -12.86
CA VAL A 296 -1.07 37.71 -13.14
C VAL A 296 -1.74 36.51 -13.79
N VAL A 297 -1.09 35.89 -14.78
CA VAL A 297 -1.61 34.67 -15.43
C VAL A 297 -1.77 33.53 -14.42
N LYS A 298 -0.85 33.41 -13.46
CA LYS A 298 -0.97 32.41 -12.39
C LYS A 298 -2.23 32.65 -11.54
N GLN A 299 -2.50 33.90 -11.16
CA GLN A 299 -3.71 34.26 -10.41
C GLN A 299 -5.01 34.02 -11.23
N ILE A 300 -4.95 34.18 -12.56
CA ILE A 300 -6.10 33.88 -13.44
C ILE A 300 -6.39 32.37 -13.45
N ILE A 301 -5.35 31.53 -13.58
CA ILE A 301 -5.48 30.05 -13.64
C ILE A 301 -5.92 29.46 -12.29
N GLU A 302 -5.69 30.16 -11.18
CA GLU A 302 -6.14 29.77 -9.83
C GLU A 302 -7.64 30.02 -9.58
N LYS A 303 -8.38 30.55 -10.57
CA LYS A 303 -9.80 30.87 -10.47
C LYS A 303 -10.62 30.22 -11.58
N LYS A 304 -11.92 30.03 -11.35
CA LYS A 304 -12.89 29.67 -12.40
C LYS A 304 -13.53 30.93 -12.99
N TRP A 305 -13.75 30.95 -14.30
CA TRP A 305 -14.27 32.11 -15.00
C TRP A 305 -15.48 31.74 -15.86
N SER A 306 -16.47 32.63 -15.90
CA SER A 306 -17.43 32.64 -17.02
C SER A 306 -16.78 33.30 -18.23
N GLU A 307 -17.23 32.94 -19.43
CA GLU A 307 -16.77 33.57 -20.67
C GLU A 307 -17.00 35.08 -20.65
N GLU A 308 -18.17 35.52 -20.16
CA GLU A 308 -18.51 36.93 -20.01
C GLU A 308 -17.51 37.68 -19.11
N ASN A 309 -17.20 37.14 -17.92
CA ASN A 309 -16.29 37.80 -16.99
C ASN A 309 -14.84 37.81 -17.48
N LEU A 310 -14.37 36.72 -18.08
CA LEU A 310 -12.99 36.65 -18.59
C LEU A 310 -12.80 37.58 -19.79
N SER A 311 -13.76 37.61 -20.71
CA SER A 311 -13.72 38.51 -21.86
C SER A 311 -13.84 39.98 -21.45
N ALA A 312 -14.69 40.29 -20.47
CA ALA A 312 -14.78 41.62 -19.88
C ALA A 312 -13.45 42.02 -19.21
N LEU A 313 -12.81 41.14 -18.45
CA LEU A 313 -11.51 41.41 -17.83
C LEU A 313 -10.43 41.73 -18.88
N VAL A 314 -10.33 40.90 -19.94
CA VAL A 314 -9.37 41.12 -21.03
C VAL A 314 -9.59 42.48 -21.70
N ARG A 315 -10.86 42.87 -21.92
CA ARG A 315 -11.22 44.17 -22.52
C ARG A 315 -10.92 45.34 -21.59
N VAL A 316 -11.31 45.26 -20.31
CA VAL A 316 -11.08 46.31 -19.31
C VAL A 316 -9.59 46.57 -19.08
N GLN A 317 -8.78 45.51 -19.11
CA GLN A 317 -7.33 45.60 -18.91
C GLN A 317 -6.57 45.87 -20.21
N ASN A 318 -7.24 45.93 -21.37
CA ASN A 318 -6.63 46.10 -22.69
C ASN A 318 -5.55 45.04 -22.99
N TRP A 319 -5.78 43.80 -22.56
CA TRP A 319 -4.87 42.69 -22.82
C TRP A 319 -5.05 42.11 -24.21
N ASN A 320 -3.95 41.65 -24.81
CA ASN A 320 -4.02 40.84 -26.02
C ASN A 320 -4.47 39.42 -25.65
N GLY A 321 -5.65 39.01 -26.13
CA GLY A 321 -6.21 37.68 -25.86
C GLY A 321 -5.32 36.52 -26.34
N ALA A 322 -4.63 36.68 -27.47
CA ALA A 322 -3.70 35.65 -27.97
C ALA A 322 -2.47 35.51 -27.05
N ALA A 323 -1.97 36.62 -26.50
CA ALA A 323 -0.88 36.60 -25.53
C ALA A 323 -1.30 35.94 -24.20
N LEU A 324 -2.53 36.18 -23.75
CA LEU A 324 -3.08 35.49 -22.57
C LEU A 324 -3.14 33.98 -22.79
N VAL A 325 -3.65 33.52 -23.94
CA VAL A 325 -3.71 32.09 -24.28
C VAL A 325 -2.31 31.48 -24.35
N ALA A 326 -1.35 32.16 -24.98
CA ALA A 326 0.04 31.69 -25.07
C ALA A 326 0.70 31.56 -23.68
N ASN A 327 0.51 32.56 -22.81
CA ASN A 327 1.06 32.52 -21.44
C ASN A 327 0.42 31.41 -20.58
N ILE A 328 -0.89 31.17 -20.74
CA ILE A 328 -1.58 30.06 -20.06
C ILE A 328 -1.01 28.72 -20.52
N ALA A 329 -0.83 28.53 -21.83
CA ALA A 329 -0.23 27.32 -22.39
C ALA A 329 1.20 27.11 -21.86
N GLU A 330 2.04 28.15 -21.86
CA GLU A 330 3.40 28.09 -21.34
C GLU A 330 3.43 27.70 -19.86
N GLN A 331 2.63 28.35 -19.00
CA GLN A 331 2.57 28.00 -17.59
C GLN A 331 2.07 26.57 -17.34
N SER A 332 1.11 26.11 -18.13
CA SER A 332 0.59 24.76 -18.02
C SER A 332 1.64 23.69 -18.35
N SER A 333 2.54 23.97 -19.30
CA SER A 333 3.66 23.07 -19.65
C SER A 333 4.78 23.01 -18.59
N ARG A 334 4.97 24.06 -17.79
CA ARG A 334 6.04 24.13 -16.78
C ARG A 334 5.73 23.39 -15.47
N ARG A 335 4.48 22.99 -15.21
CA ARG A 335 4.06 22.32 -13.95
C ARG A 335 4.66 20.91 -13.74
N GLY A 336 5.44 20.38 -14.69
CA GLY A 336 5.78 18.96 -14.77
C GLY A 336 6.93 18.41 -13.90
N THR A 337 7.79 19.22 -13.27
CA THR A 337 9.00 18.67 -12.60
C THR A 337 9.47 19.55 -11.44
N ALA A 338 9.07 19.22 -10.22
CA ALA A 338 9.79 19.68 -9.04
C ALA A 338 11.16 18.99 -9.01
N SER A 339 12.24 19.78 -8.92
CA SER A 339 13.61 19.27 -9.01
C SER A 339 13.93 18.33 -7.84
N GLY A 340 14.19 17.05 -8.12
CA GLY A 340 14.76 16.09 -7.17
C GLY A 340 13.79 15.08 -6.52
N ALA A 341 12.48 15.30 -6.61
CA ALA A 341 11.47 14.32 -6.19
C ALA A 341 11.24 13.28 -7.29
N GLY A 342 11.04 12.02 -6.91
CA GLY A 342 10.85 10.96 -7.89
C GLY A 342 10.96 9.56 -7.31
N VAL A 343 10.77 8.57 -8.18
CA VAL A 343 10.98 7.16 -7.87
C VAL A 343 12.19 6.66 -8.66
N PHE A 344 13.16 6.11 -7.94
CA PHE A 344 14.42 5.65 -8.49
C PHE A 344 14.59 4.16 -8.27
N VAL A 345 15.21 3.48 -9.23
CA VAL A 345 15.43 2.03 -9.20
C VAL A 345 16.92 1.76 -8.96
N PHE A 346 17.24 0.92 -7.98
CA PHE A 346 18.62 0.45 -7.81
C PHE A 346 18.90 -0.68 -8.81
N ARG A 347 19.61 -0.36 -9.91
CA ARG A 347 19.91 -1.29 -11.00
C ARG A 347 21.16 -2.14 -10.79
N GLN A 348 22.04 -1.71 -9.91
CA GLN A 348 23.32 -2.33 -9.66
C GLN A 348 23.48 -2.59 -8.17
N ARG A 349 24.03 -3.76 -7.84
CA ARG A 349 24.43 -4.13 -6.49
C ARG A 349 25.94 -4.28 -6.50
N ALA A 350 26.60 -3.60 -5.57
CA ALA A 350 28.04 -3.59 -5.41
C ALA A 350 28.37 -3.80 -3.93
N ALA A 351 29.54 -4.36 -3.66
CA ALA A 351 30.07 -4.40 -2.30
C ALA A 351 31.04 -3.23 -2.07
N VAL A 352 31.29 -2.88 -0.81
CA VAL A 352 32.33 -1.88 -0.49
C VAL A 352 33.71 -2.49 -0.72
N PHE A 353 34.67 -1.68 -1.17
CA PHE A 353 36.05 -2.13 -1.29
C PHE A 353 36.60 -2.59 0.06
N GLY A 354 37.12 -3.82 0.11
CA GLY A 354 37.58 -4.46 1.35
C GLY A 354 36.57 -5.39 2.01
N HIS A 355 35.35 -5.57 1.49
CA HIS A 355 34.37 -6.48 2.08
C HIS A 355 34.89 -7.93 2.20
N ASN A 356 35.72 -8.35 1.24
CA ASN A 356 36.34 -9.67 1.16
C ASN A 356 37.79 -9.68 1.69
N ALA A 357 38.18 -8.68 2.47
CA ALA A 357 39.51 -8.63 3.07
C ALA A 357 39.82 -9.91 3.86
N PRO A 358 41.04 -10.46 3.75
CA PRO A 358 41.46 -11.58 4.57
C PRO A 358 41.46 -11.18 6.05
N ASN A 359 41.21 -12.15 6.92
CA ASN A 359 41.28 -11.92 8.36
C ASN A 359 42.69 -11.42 8.72
N TYR A 360 42.77 -10.21 9.28
CA TYR A 360 44.02 -9.54 9.60
C TYR A 360 44.93 -10.39 10.50
N ASP A 361 44.34 -11.11 11.45
CA ASP A 361 45.08 -11.92 12.43
C ASP A 361 45.74 -13.16 11.80
N LEU A 362 45.34 -13.53 10.57
CA LEU A 362 45.90 -14.65 9.82
C LEU A 362 46.94 -14.23 8.78
N LEU A 363 47.24 -12.93 8.66
CA LEU A 363 48.23 -12.44 7.71
C LEU A 363 49.66 -12.72 8.18
N THR A 364 50.53 -13.05 7.22
CA THR A 364 51.97 -13.18 7.45
C THR A 364 52.59 -11.83 7.86
N ALA A 365 53.63 -11.85 8.69
CA ALA A 365 54.28 -10.65 9.23
C ALA A 365 54.74 -9.62 8.18
N SER A 366 55.11 -10.07 6.97
CA SER A 366 55.51 -9.21 5.84
C SER A 366 54.34 -8.37 5.28
N LEU A 367 53.15 -8.96 5.16
CA LEU A 367 51.93 -8.28 4.73
C LEU A 367 51.45 -7.28 5.80
N ASN A 368 51.56 -7.65 7.08
CA ASN A 368 51.25 -6.74 8.20
C ASN A 368 52.20 -5.54 8.30
N ALA A 369 53.45 -5.68 7.86
CA ALA A 369 54.42 -4.58 7.81
C ALA A 369 54.13 -3.61 6.65
N SER A 370 53.75 -4.13 5.47
CA SER A 370 53.36 -3.31 4.32
C SER A 370 52.12 -2.47 4.59
N GLN A 371 51.15 -2.98 5.37
CA GLN A 371 49.91 -2.29 5.71
C GLN A 371 50.09 -1.26 6.83
N ARG A 372 50.96 -1.55 7.82
CA ARG A 372 51.36 -0.57 8.85
C ARG A 372 52.10 0.65 8.27
N ASN A 373 52.87 0.47 7.20
CA ASN A 373 53.59 1.55 6.54
C ASN A 373 52.68 2.48 5.71
N SER A 374 51.50 2.03 5.29
CA SER A 374 50.51 2.85 4.57
C SER A 374 49.94 3.97 5.45
N VAL A 375 49.78 3.70 6.76
CA VAL A 375 49.23 4.63 7.75
C VAL A 375 50.23 5.74 8.08
N SER A 376 51.52 5.44 8.08
CA SER A 376 52.58 6.42 8.37
C SER A 376 52.94 7.31 7.18
N THR A 377 52.72 6.87 5.93
CA THR A 377 53.02 7.70 4.74
C THR A 377 52.11 8.91 4.53
N PHE A 378 50.88 8.91 5.03
CA PHE A 378 49.98 10.07 4.89
C PHE A 378 50.33 11.25 5.83
N ALA A 379 51.08 11.00 6.91
CA ALA A 379 51.52 12.05 7.83
C ALA A 379 52.83 12.74 7.39
N VAL A 380 53.66 12.07 6.59
CA VAL A 380 55.03 12.56 6.29
C VAL A 380 55.12 13.29 4.94
N ALA A 381 54.24 12.99 3.97
CA ALA A 381 54.35 13.54 2.62
C ALA A 381 54.03 15.05 2.49
N LYS A 382 53.50 15.71 3.53
CA LYS A 382 53.20 17.17 3.50
C LYS A 382 54.28 18.06 4.13
N LEU A 383 55.33 17.46 4.73
CA LEU A 383 56.36 18.21 5.48
C LEU A 383 57.78 18.07 4.88
N ALA A 384 57.95 17.36 3.76
CA ALA A 384 59.26 17.18 3.11
C ALA A 384 59.49 18.12 1.92
N ILE A 385 58.93 19.34 1.96
CA ILE A 385 59.35 20.47 1.14
C ILE A 385 59.73 21.56 2.14
N GLU A 386 60.97 22.03 2.07
CA GLU A 386 61.61 23.00 2.98
C GLU A 386 62.06 22.44 4.35
N HIS A 387 63.22 21.78 4.39
CA HIS A 387 64.39 22.26 5.14
C HIS A 387 65.50 21.20 5.19
N GLN A 388 66.73 21.68 5.03
CA GLN A 388 67.98 20.93 5.07
C GLN A 388 68.28 20.47 6.51
N ALA A 389 68.99 19.34 6.59
CA ALA A 389 69.27 18.49 7.74
C ALA A 389 69.61 19.15 9.09
N ASP A 390 69.35 18.34 10.14
CA ASP A 390 69.91 18.36 11.49
C ASP A 390 69.25 19.26 12.55
N SER A 391 68.03 18.90 13.00
CA SER A 391 67.65 18.87 14.45
C SER A 391 66.17 18.52 14.73
N ILE A 392 65.48 17.76 13.87
CA ILE A 392 64.00 17.67 13.91
C ILE A 392 63.46 16.39 14.58
N ALA A 393 64.17 15.81 15.56
CA ALA A 393 63.71 14.57 16.19
C ALA A 393 62.77 14.79 17.39
N ASP A 394 62.96 15.87 18.16
CA ASP A 394 62.21 16.08 19.41
C ASP A 394 61.00 17.02 19.24
N ASP A 395 61.02 17.98 18.31
CA ASP A 395 59.88 18.89 18.08
C ASP A 395 58.74 18.29 17.24
N ILE A 396 58.99 17.21 16.49
CA ILE A 396 57.93 16.49 15.75
C ILE A 396 57.00 15.74 16.72
N LYS A 397 57.48 15.34 17.90
CA LYS A 397 56.63 14.66 18.90
C LYS A 397 55.61 15.58 19.57
N ALA A 398 55.86 16.90 19.58
CA ALA A 398 55.06 17.86 20.33
C ALA A 398 53.98 18.57 19.48
N SER A 399 54.07 18.55 18.15
CA SER A 399 53.23 19.36 17.26
C SER A 399 52.16 18.58 16.47
N ILE A 400 52.15 17.25 16.53
CA ILE A 400 51.09 16.44 15.91
C ILE A 400 49.93 16.29 16.91
N SER A 401 49.09 17.32 16.99
CA SER A 401 47.75 17.16 17.57
C SER A 401 46.88 16.41 16.55
N LEU A 402 46.95 15.08 16.60
CA LEU A 402 46.09 14.15 15.86
C LEU A 402 44.64 14.30 16.38
N SER A 403 43.91 15.27 15.86
CA SER A 403 42.45 15.34 15.94
C SER A 403 41.76 14.55 14.82
N GLY A 404 42.43 13.50 14.32
CA GLY A 404 41.83 12.46 13.49
C GLY A 404 41.67 11.19 14.33
N SER A 405 40.48 10.60 14.31
CA SER A 405 40.21 9.25 14.85
C SER A 405 41.43 8.35 14.59
N LEU A 406 42.05 7.84 15.66
CA LEU A 406 43.11 6.85 15.53
C LEU A 406 42.49 5.65 14.81
N LEU A 407 42.82 5.49 13.53
CA LEU A 407 42.38 4.35 12.73
C LEU A 407 42.61 3.07 13.56
N PRO A 408 41.63 2.15 13.59
CA PRO A 408 41.80 0.90 14.31
C PRO A 408 43.11 0.19 13.90
N PRO A 409 43.82 -0.48 14.83
CA PRO A 409 45.13 -1.09 14.57
C PRO A 409 45.10 -2.20 13.51
N ASN A 410 43.91 -2.66 13.16
CA ASN A 410 43.61 -3.62 12.10
C ASN A 410 42.28 -3.25 11.42
N TRP A 411 42.02 -3.82 10.24
CA TRP A 411 40.80 -3.51 9.50
C TRP A 411 39.53 -4.21 9.99
N GLU A 412 39.61 -5.06 11.02
CA GLU A 412 38.48 -5.89 11.45
C GLU A 412 37.31 -5.08 12.02
N ASN A 413 37.58 -3.88 12.55
CA ASN A 413 36.56 -2.96 13.06
C ASN A 413 36.48 -1.65 12.27
N ARG A 414 37.09 -1.60 11.08
CA ARG A 414 37.08 -0.39 10.25
C ARG A 414 35.69 -0.15 9.68
N THR A 415 35.21 1.08 9.82
CA THR A 415 33.91 1.51 9.32
C THR A 415 34.06 2.22 7.98
N LEU A 416 32.94 2.41 7.28
CA LEU A 416 32.91 3.19 6.06
C LEU A 416 33.32 4.66 6.30
N GLU A 417 33.03 5.22 7.49
CA GLU A 417 33.46 6.57 7.86
C GLU A 417 34.99 6.65 8.01
N ASP A 418 35.63 5.61 8.56
CA ASP A 418 37.10 5.56 8.71
C ASP A 418 37.82 5.51 7.34
N ASP A 419 37.14 5.03 6.30
CA ASP A 419 37.63 4.97 4.91
C ASP A 419 37.26 6.20 4.08
N ALA A 420 36.31 6.98 4.56
CA ALA A 420 35.78 8.11 3.82
C ALA A 420 36.74 9.30 3.88
N GLN A 421 37.08 9.85 2.72
CA GLN A 421 37.67 11.19 2.62
C GLN A 421 36.54 12.21 2.70
N ALA A 422 36.49 12.97 3.79
CA ALA A 422 35.50 14.03 3.99
C ALA A 422 36.03 15.37 3.47
N VAL A 423 35.26 16.02 2.58
CA VAL A 423 35.50 17.39 2.11
C VAL A 423 34.19 18.17 2.22
N GLY A 424 34.04 18.96 3.28
CA GLY A 424 32.76 19.62 3.61
C GLY A 424 31.65 18.58 3.84
N ASN A 425 30.54 18.70 3.11
CA ASN A 425 29.40 17.78 3.18
C ASN A 425 29.51 16.59 2.21
N LEU A 426 30.68 16.39 1.61
CA LEU A 426 30.94 15.28 0.69
C LEU A 426 31.81 14.23 1.37
N ARG A 427 31.44 12.97 1.21
CA ARG A 427 32.22 11.81 1.64
C ARG A 427 32.48 10.86 0.48
N THR A 428 33.63 10.21 0.46
CA THR A 428 33.95 9.20 -0.56
C THR A 428 33.49 7.81 -0.15
N VAL A 429 32.97 7.04 -1.11
CA VAL A 429 32.69 5.60 -0.98
C VAL A 429 33.34 4.90 -2.17
N ASP A 430 34.19 3.92 -1.89
CA ASP A 430 34.85 3.13 -2.94
C ASP A 430 34.20 1.74 -3.02
N LEU A 431 33.80 1.38 -4.23
CA LEU A 431 33.16 0.09 -4.52
C LEU A 431 34.21 -0.99 -4.84
N ASP A 432 33.81 -2.25 -4.79
CA ASP A 432 34.66 -3.41 -5.06
C ASP A 432 35.19 -3.50 -6.51
N ALA A 433 34.47 -2.91 -7.47
CA ALA A 433 34.81 -2.93 -8.89
C ALA A 433 34.51 -1.60 -9.59
N ALA A 434 34.81 -1.53 -10.90
CA ALA A 434 34.45 -0.41 -11.76
C ALA A 434 33.04 -0.56 -12.32
N TYR A 435 32.15 0.39 -12.03
CA TYR A 435 30.75 0.40 -12.43
C TYR A 435 30.46 1.64 -13.29
N ALA A 436 30.59 1.51 -14.61
CA ALA A 436 30.38 2.61 -15.57
C ALA A 436 28.92 3.09 -15.66
N GLY A 437 27.97 2.32 -15.12
CA GLY A 437 26.53 2.66 -15.14
C GLY A 437 26.11 3.66 -14.07
N ILE A 438 27.00 4.05 -13.15
CA ILE A 438 26.71 5.01 -12.09
C ILE A 438 26.88 6.43 -12.64
N THR A 439 25.85 7.27 -12.50
CA THR A 439 25.87 8.64 -13.03
C THR A 439 25.82 9.67 -11.91
N LYS A 440 26.27 10.89 -12.22
CA LYS A 440 26.02 12.08 -11.39
C LYS A 440 24.52 12.27 -11.18
N ASP A 441 24.14 12.74 -9.99
CA ASP A 441 22.77 12.92 -9.50
C ASP A 441 21.95 11.63 -9.33
N GLY A 442 22.58 10.46 -9.47
CA GLY A 442 22.02 9.17 -9.09
C GLY A 442 21.96 8.97 -7.58
N TRP A 443 21.46 7.80 -7.16
CA TRP A 443 21.30 7.43 -5.76
C TRP A 443 22.11 6.19 -5.41
N LEU A 444 22.73 6.23 -4.23
CA LEU A 444 23.40 5.10 -3.59
C LEU A 444 22.61 4.73 -2.33
N ALA A 445 22.27 3.45 -2.17
CA ALA A 445 21.77 2.90 -0.91
C ALA A 445 22.83 1.98 -0.31
N ILE A 446 23.19 2.23 0.94
CA ILE A 446 24.14 1.42 1.70
C ILE A 446 23.34 0.65 2.74
N SER A 447 23.51 -0.67 2.78
CA SER A 447 22.79 -1.55 3.70
C SER A 447 23.76 -2.34 4.57
N ALA A 448 23.51 -2.41 5.88
CA ALA A 448 24.26 -3.29 6.79
C ALA A 448 23.33 -3.97 7.79
N PRO A 449 23.75 -5.10 8.39
CA PRO A 449 23.07 -5.71 9.53
C PRO A 449 23.01 -4.71 10.69
N GLY A 450 21.81 -4.31 11.09
CA GLY A 450 21.59 -3.42 12.22
C GLY A 450 21.82 -4.12 13.56
N ALA A 451 22.26 -3.37 14.57
CA ALA A 451 22.61 -3.88 15.90
C ALA A 451 21.50 -4.65 16.63
N LYS A 452 20.23 -4.52 16.20
CA LYS A 452 19.05 -5.19 16.79
C LYS A 452 18.42 -6.28 15.90
N GLY A 453 19.15 -6.81 14.91
CA GLY A 453 18.68 -7.91 14.04
C GLY A 453 17.82 -7.48 12.85
N GLY A 454 17.81 -6.19 12.51
CA GLY A 454 17.21 -5.65 11.28
C GLY A 454 18.26 -5.30 10.21
N VAL A 455 17.84 -4.73 9.08
CA VAL A 455 18.75 -4.17 8.06
C VAL A 455 18.72 -2.65 8.18
N LEU A 456 19.87 -2.04 8.47
CA LEU A 456 20.04 -0.58 8.39
C LEU A 456 20.27 -0.21 6.93
N VAL A 457 19.42 0.66 6.37
CA VAL A 457 19.62 1.21 5.02
C VAL A 457 19.74 2.72 5.12
N GLN A 458 20.81 3.30 4.55
CA GLN A 458 20.95 4.74 4.39
C GLN A 458 21.16 5.08 2.92
N THR A 459 20.49 6.13 2.45
CA THR A 459 20.54 6.57 1.06
C THR A 459 21.32 7.86 0.92
N PHE A 460 22.05 8.02 -0.18
CA PHE A 460 22.89 9.18 -0.45
C PHE A 460 22.82 9.56 -1.92
N LYS A 461 22.90 10.86 -2.21
CA LYS A 461 22.92 11.37 -3.58
C LYS A 461 24.35 11.42 -4.09
N VAL A 462 24.59 10.85 -5.27
CA VAL A 462 25.91 10.81 -5.91
C VAL A 462 26.18 12.13 -6.62
N LYS A 463 27.26 12.82 -6.24
CA LYS A 463 27.68 14.09 -6.85
C LYS A 463 28.77 13.91 -7.90
N GLU A 464 29.66 12.95 -7.66
CA GLU A 464 30.76 12.63 -8.58
C GLU A 464 31.03 11.13 -8.58
N HIS A 465 31.49 10.64 -9.73
CA HIS A 465 31.95 9.27 -9.94
C HIS A 465 33.28 9.33 -10.69
N ALA A 466 34.27 8.58 -10.21
CA ALA A 466 35.56 8.43 -10.85
C ALA A 466 36.04 6.98 -10.74
N GLU A 467 36.67 6.48 -11.80
CA GLU A 467 37.35 5.18 -11.77
C GLU A 467 38.82 5.38 -11.38
N ILE A 468 39.26 4.71 -10.32
CA ILE A 468 40.63 4.83 -9.79
C ILE A 468 41.25 3.45 -9.54
N ALA A 469 42.57 3.38 -9.47
CA ALA A 469 43.26 2.20 -8.94
C ALA A 469 43.36 2.34 -7.42
N ARG A 470 42.89 1.34 -6.66
CA ARG A 470 43.00 1.29 -5.20
C ARG A 470 43.75 0.03 -4.78
N SER A 471 44.63 0.18 -3.79
CA SER A 471 45.39 -0.92 -3.16
C SER A 471 45.38 -0.73 -1.65
N ASP A 472 44.55 -1.51 -0.96
CA ASP A 472 44.36 -1.49 0.51
C ASP A 472 43.79 -2.86 0.93
N TYR A 473 43.77 -3.22 2.21
CA TYR A 473 43.23 -4.52 2.71
C TYR A 473 43.87 -5.78 2.08
N ALA A 474 45.15 -5.67 1.69
CA ALA A 474 45.87 -6.70 0.93
C ALA A 474 45.22 -7.10 -0.42
N ILE A 475 44.36 -6.26 -0.97
CA ILE A 475 43.75 -6.41 -2.29
C ILE A 475 44.06 -5.18 -3.15
N SER A 476 44.16 -5.36 -4.47
CA SER A 476 44.36 -4.26 -5.41
C SER A 476 43.48 -4.44 -6.64
N GLY A 477 42.96 -3.33 -7.16
CA GLY A 477 42.06 -3.38 -8.29
C GLY A 477 41.63 -2.00 -8.78
N LYS A 478 40.94 -1.98 -9.92
CA LYS A 478 40.28 -0.79 -10.46
C LYS A 478 38.88 -0.71 -9.87
N VAL A 479 38.56 0.42 -9.22
CA VAL A 479 37.35 0.62 -8.44
C VAL A 479 36.62 1.89 -8.86
N SER A 480 35.32 1.95 -8.59
CA SER A 480 34.53 3.19 -8.66
C SER A 480 34.54 3.92 -7.33
N ARG A 481 35.12 5.12 -7.31
CA ARG A 481 35.03 6.08 -6.21
C ARG A 481 33.85 7.00 -6.46
N LEU A 482 32.91 7.00 -5.52
CA LEU A 482 31.76 7.89 -5.49
C LEU A 482 31.99 9.00 -4.47
N ARG A 483 31.67 10.25 -4.81
CA ARG A 483 31.45 11.29 -3.81
C ARG A 483 29.97 11.47 -3.58
N VAL A 484 29.55 11.29 -2.34
CA VAL A 484 28.14 11.36 -1.95
C VAL A 484 27.89 12.52 -1.00
N GLU A 485 26.71 13.14 -1.13
CA GLU A 485 26.26 14.23 -0.28
C GLU A 485 25.65 13.69 1.02
N THR A 486 26.15 14.15 2.15
CA THR A 486 25.65 13.80 3.48
C THR A 486 25.83 14.96 4.46
N SER A 487 24.84 15.19 5.32
CA SER A 487 24.88 16.19 6.38
C SER A 487 25.58 15.69 7.65
N SER A 488 25.79 14.37 7.78
CA SER A 488 26.41 13.73 8.95
C SER A 488 27.44 12.67 8.54
N ALA A 489 28.24 12.22 9.51
CA ALA A 489 29.07 11.01 9.36
C ALA A 489 28.22 9.78 8.97
N PHE A 490 28.83 8.84 8.26
CA PHE A 490 28.23 7.52 8.06
C PHE A 490 28.02 6.82 9.42
N SER A 491 27.01 5.95 9.50
CA SER A 491 26.78 5.16 10.71
C SER A 491 27.99 4.26 10.99
N ASN A 492 28.37 4.14 12.27
CA ASN A 492 29.40 3.21 12.74
C ASN A 492 28.99 1.73 12.53
N ASP A 493 27.71 1.46 12.24
CA ASP A 493 27.23 0.12 11.90
C ASP A 493 27.69 -0.33 10.50
N PHE A 494 28.09 0.59 9.63
CA PHE A 494 28.63 0.28 8.31
C PHE A 494 30.08 -0.18 8.40
N LYS A 495 30.29 -1.41 8.89
CA LYS A 495 31.61 -2.06 8.91
C LYS A 495 31.99 -2.56 7.52
N ILE A 496 33.24 -2.36 7.10
CA ILE A 496 33.71 -2.71 5.75
C ILE A 496 33.41 -4.17 5.36
N ARG A 497 33.56 -5.12 6.28
CA ARG A 497 33.30 -6.55 6.01
C ARG A 497 31.82 -6.96 6.01
N ASN A 498 30.93 -6.13 6.54
CA ASN A 498 29.52 -6.44 6.74
C ASN A 498 28.57 -5.52 5.95
N THR A 499 29.10 -4.66 5.07
CA THR A 499 28.35 -3.62 4.36
C THR A 499 28.33 -3.85 2.86
#